data_AF-A0A9N8EAV2-F1
#
_entry.id   AF-A0A9N8EAV2-F1
#
_cell.length_a   1.000
_cell.length_b   1.000
_cell.length_c   1.000
_cell.angle_alpha   90.00
_cell.angle_beta   90.00
_cell.angle_gamma   90.00
#
_symmetry.space_group_name_H-M   'P 1'
#
loop_
_entity.id
_entity.type
_entity.pdbx_description
1 polymer ?
#
loop_
_entity_poly.entity_id
_entity_poly.type
_entity_poly.pdbx_seq_one_letter_code
_entity_poly.pdbx_strand_id
1 'polypeptide(L)'
;MKTVQILSIAAVVPMMAEAYVSRSAFVGRPALVSPSNKGPLTMDTEMDSLDNASRIKLEKTLGLSVDLETAQAQHGMPWKNSIDPKVEDSELLYMPFWEWQMDFMKENLQDLRVVSCSDGKTDFGYKDNKDKKARIVNLCASSAEYRKIRMTYYDAGDNTQVFNSVWYPDPKYNLPVLGIDLLAFNRKKYLAIVDFQPLYEDEEEHASTFEHILKPIKEKYDSLKGRMSSKFYDETQFFSQEMLFARFDDEDIVNNDLAPAFQAYVKAHLELVKNTEPAPKDASKVLGRQKAYDTYSAERDPATGLFAAMFGGEWAGDFVHNFLFSMSERPKEGSVPQGMPFMGGPPGRGGPPGAGGPPGAGGPPAQGAPQQQQKQPEAKAPVEARRR
;
A
#
# COMPACT_ATOMS: atom_id res chain seq x y z
N MET A 1 -39.80 -16.81 36.47
CA MET A 1 -39.82 -15.39 36.89
C MET A 1 -40.03 -14.53 35.65
N LYS A 2 -40.80 -13.45 35.81
CA LYS A 2 -41.68 -12.84 34.81
C LYS A 2 -40.95 -11.99 33.76
N THR A 3 -41.48 -12.07 32.54
CA THR A 3 -41.31 -11.21 31.36
C THR A 3 -41.69 -9.74 31.65
N VAL A 4 -40.91 -8.78 31.14
CA VAL A 4 -41.20 -7.33 31.11
C VAL A 4 -41.26 -6.93 29.64
N GLN A 5 -42.45 -6.78 29.04
CA GLN A 5 -43.31 -5.59 28.93
C GLN A 5 -42.73 -4.40 28.16
N ILE A 6 -43.26 -4.27 26.93
CA ILE A 6 -43.28 -3.13 26.02
C ILE A 6 -44.10 -2.00 26.64
N LEU A 7 -43.63 -0.75 26.53
CA LEU A 7 -44.48 0.44 26.68
C LEU A 7 -44.12 1.51 25.64
N SER A 8 -45.07 1.78 24.76
CA SER A 8 -45.18 2.97 23.93
C SER A 8 -45.97 4.03 24.70
N ILE A 9 -45.57 5.31 24.66
CA ILE A 9 -46.45 6.45 24.98
C ILE A 9 -46.22 7.55 23.95
N ALA A 10 -47.32 7.99 23.35
CA ALA A 10 -47.44 9.07 22.40
C ALA A 10 -48.06 10.32 23.06
N ALA A 11 -47.86 11.45 22.38
CA ALA A 11 -48.60 12.72 22.40
C ALA A 11 -48.38 13.68 23.59
N VAL A 12 -48.12 14.96 23.30
CA VAL A 12 -49.12 16.04 23.26
C VAL A 12 -48.54 17.28 22.53
N VAL A 13 -49.32 17.83 21.61
CA VAL A 13 -49.17 19.13 20.93
C VAL A 13 -49.98 20.19 21.69
N PRO A 14 -49.63 21.49 21.59
CA PRO A 14 -50.68 22.45 21.23
C PRO A 14 -50.27 23.46 20.15
N MET A 15 -51.21 23.66 19.21
CA MET A 15 -51.30 24.76 18.25
C MET A 15 -51.63 26.08 18.95
N MET A 16 -51.12 27.20 18.44
CA MET A 16 -51.90 28.43 18.21
C MET A 16 -51.28 29.21 17.04
N ALA A 17 -52.13 29.60 16.11
CA ALA A 17 -51.84 30.41 14.93
C ALA A 17 -52.12 31.89 15.23
N GLU A 18 -51.47 32.82 14.52
CA GLU A 18 -52.17 33.89 13.77
C GLU A 18 -51.21 34.72 12.90
N ALA A 19 -51.81 35.24 11.83
CA ALA A 19 -51.24 35.84 10.64
C ALA A 19 -50.69 37.26 10.82
N TYR A 20 -49.76 37.68 9.96
CA TYR A 20 -49.74 39.06 9.43
C TYR A 20 -49.09 39.10 8.05
N VAL A 21 -49.81 39.67 7.08
CA VAL A 21 -49.37 39.98 5.72
C VAL A 21 -49.06 41.48 5.65
N SER A 22 -47.92 41.87 5.06
CA SER A 22 -47.78 43.20 4.45
C SER A 22 -46.75 43.15 3.29
N ARG A 23 -47.04 43.93 2.25
CA ARG A 23 -46.36 44.01 0.94
C ARG A 23 -45.30 45.12 0.88
N SER A 24 -44.49 45.05 -0.19
CA SER A 24 -43.62 46.09 -0.82
C SER A 24 -42.17 46.10 -0.29
N ALA A 25 -41.10 46.24 -1.08
CA ALA A 25 -40.92 46.68 -2.46
C ALA A 25 -39.64 46.09 -3.10
N PHE A 26 -39.63 46.10 -4.42
CA PHE A 26 -38.51 45.91 -5.37
C PHE A 26 -37.23 46.69 -5.00
N VAL A 27 -36.03 46.08 -5.13
CA VAL A 27 -34.86 46.51 -5.94
C VAL A 27 -33.84 45.35 -5.97
N GLY A 28 -33.37 44.98 -7.16
CA GLY A 28 -32.70 43.71 -7.44
C GLY A 28 -31.21 43.57 -7.11
N ARG A 29 -30.75 42.32 -7.16
CA ARG A 29 -29.35 41.89 -7.30
C ARG A 29 -29.30 40.52 -8.01
N PRO A 30 -28.18 40.18 -8.68
CA PRO A 30 -28.16 39.35 -9.89
C PRO A 30 -28.31 37.86 -9.63
N ALA A 31 -28.75 37.14 -10.68
CA ALA A 31 -28.97 35.71 -10.72
C ALA A 31 -27.74 34.90 -10.28
N LEU A 32 -27.89 34.15 -9.18
CA LEU A 32 -27.02 33.03 -8.84
C LEU A 32 -27.35 31.86 -9.77
N VAL A 33 -26.46 31.60 -10.72
CA VAL A 33 -26.43 30.35 -11.48
C VAL A 33 -26.26 29.22 -10.48
N SER A 34 -27.26 28.35 -10.38
CA SER A 34 -27.17 27.12 -9.58
C SER A 34 -26.41 26.06 -10.39
N PRO A 35 -25.27 25.53 -9.92
CA PRO A 35 -24.71 24.33 -10.51
C PRO A 35 -25.51 23.13 -10.02
N SER A 36 -26.36 22.58 -10.88
CA SER A 36 -26.91 21.25 -10.69
C SER A 36 -25.81 20.22 -10.94
N ASN A 37 -25.09 19.82 -9.89
CA ASN A 37 -24.24 18.65 -9.93
C ASN A 37 -24.67 17.69 -8.83
N LYS A 38 -25.58 16.78 -9.16
CA LYS A 38 -25.93 15.62 -8.32
C LYS A 38 -24.98 14.47 -8.68
N GLY A 39 -23.71 14.63 -8.32
CA GLY A 39 -22.79 13.50 -8.14
C GLY A 39 -22.79 13.08 -6.67
N PRO A 40 -22.51 11.82 -6.31
CA PRO A 40 -22.30 11.45 -4.92
C PRO A 40 -21.13 12.26 -4.38
N LEU A 41 -21.35 12.99 -3.29
CA LEU A 41 -20.31 13.68 -2.54
C LEU A 41 -19.27 12.63 -2.11
N THR A 42 -18.14 12.56 -2.80
CA THR A 42 -16.90 12.02 -2.23
C THR A 42 -16.49 13.05 -1.19
N MET A 43 -16.69 12.73 0.08
CA MET A 43 -16.07 13.52 1.14
C MET A 43 -14.60 13.15 1.19
N ASP A 44 -13.82 13.85 0.38
CA ASP A 44 -12.39 13.96 0.62
C ASP A 44 -12.22 14.61 2.00
N THR A 45 -12.12 13.80 3.05
CA THR A 45 -11.61 14.30 4.34
C THR A 45 -10.14 14.75 4.21
N GLU A 46 -9.52 14.57 3.04
CA GLU A 46 -8.18 15.01 2.65
C GLU A 46 -8.16 16.33 1.82
N MET A 47 -9.32 16.85 1.38
CA MET A 47 -9.51 18.17 0.77
C MET A 47 -10.34 19.13 1.64
N ASP A 48 -10.55 18.81 2.92
CA ASP A 48 -11.20 19.73 3.84
C ASP A 48 -10.42 21.06 3.87
N SER A 49 -11.13 22.18 3.75
CA SER A 49 -10.55 23.54 3.85
C SER A 49 -9.99 23.87 5.24
N LEU A 50 -9.98 22.88 6.14
CA LEU A 50 -9.48 22.99 7.51
C LEU A 50 -8.06 22.47 7.51
N ASP A 51 -7.13 23.34 7.86
CA ASP A 51 -5.76 22.94 8.17
C ASP A 51 -5.75 21.93 9.33
N ASN A 52 -4.66 21.17 9.44
CA ASN A 52 -4.53 20.10 10.43
C ASN A 52 -4.77 20.60 11.87
N ALA A 53 -4.35 21.82 12.22
CA ALA A 53 -4.56 22.38 13.56
C ALA A 53 -6.04 22.69 13.84
N SER A 54 -6.77 23.17 12.82
CA SER A 54 -8.22 23.40 12.90
C SER A 54 -9.01 22.10 13.06
N ARG A 55 -8.61 21.04 12.35
CA ARG A 55 -9.20 19.69 12.50
C ARG A 55 -8.95 19.11 13.89
N ILE A 56 -7.70 19.21 14.37
CA ILE A 56 -7.31 18.77 15.72
C ILE A 56 -8.18 19.44 16.79
N LYS A 57 -8.45 20.75 16.65
CA LYS A 57 -9.29 21.49 17.58
C LYS A 57 -10.74 21.01 17.54
N LEU A 58 -11.27 20.72 16.35
CA LEU A 58 -12.63 20.22 16.16
C LEU A 58 -12.82 18.82 16.76
N GLU A 59 -11.93 17.87 16.43
CA GLU A 59 -11.99 16.50 16.94
C GLU A 59 -11.85 16.45 18.47
N LYS A 60 -10.96 17.28 19.04
CA LYS A 60 -10.80 17.41 20.50
C LYS A 60 -12.05 18.01 21.16
N THR A 61 -12.71 18.96 20.49
CA THR A 61 -13.96 19.56 20.98
C THR A 61 -15.12 18.56 20.94
N LEU A 62 -15.13 17.66 19.94
CA LEU A 62 -16.18 16.66 19.75
C LEU A 62 -15.90 15.33 20.46
N GLY A 63 -14.72 15.16 21.08
CA GLY A 63 -14.35 13.92 21.77
C GLY A 63 -14.21 12.70 20.84
N LEU A 64 -13.85 12.92 19.57
CA LEU A 64 -13.85 11.90 18.53
C LEU A 64 -12.54 11.09 18.43
N SER A 65 -11.52 11.42 19.24
CA SER A 65 -10.23 10.74 19.17
C SER A 65 -10.31 9.35 19.79
N VAL A 66 -10.19 8.31 18.97
CA VAL A 66 -9.95 6.94 19.43
C VAL A 66 -8.48 6.83 19.83
N ASP A 67 -8.23 6.28 21.01
CA ASP A 67 -6.87 5.95 21.46
C ASP A 67 -6.26 4.87 20.54
N LEU A 68 -4.94 4.99 20.29
CA LEU A 68 -4.22 4.11 19.37
C LEU A 68 -4.23 2.64 19.84
N GLU A 69 -4.19 2.39 21.15
CA GLU A 69 -4.26 1.03 21.69
C GLU A 69 -5.63 0.40 21.46
N THR A 70 -6.68 1.18 21.68
CA THR A 70 -8.06 0.77 21.40
C THR A 70 -8.27 0.50 19.91
N ALA A 71 -7.75 1.36 19.04
CA ALA A 71 -7.83 1.16 17.59
C ALA A 71 -7.06 -0.08 17.12
N GLN A 72 -5.86 -0.32 17.66
CA GLN A 72 -5.12 -1.56 17.42
C GLN A 72 -5.94 -2.78 17.89
N ALA A 73 -6.42 -2.76 19.13
CA ALA A 73 -7.12 -3.90 19.73
C ALA A 73 -8.50 -4.19 19.11
N GLN A 74 -9.10 -3.27 18.35
CA GLN A 74 -10.47 -3.36 17.84
C GLN A 74 -10.77 -4.67 17.06
N HIS A 75 -9.75 -5.25 16.42
CA HIS A 75 -9.86 -6.50 15.66
C HIS A 75 -8.96 -7.63 16.20
N GLY A 76 -8.63 -7.56 17.49
CA GLY A 76 -7.82 -8.55 18.18
C GLY A 76 -6.32 -8.47 17.87
N MET A 77 -5.84 -7.34 17.34
CA MET A 77 -4.41 -7.14 17.10
C MET A 77 -3.67 -6.79 18.41
N PRO A 78 -2.38 -7.14 18.52
CA PRO A 78 -1.62 -7.99 17.59
C PRO A 78 -2.12 -9.44 17.64
N TRP A 79 -2.34 -10.03 16.47
CA TRP A 79 -2.76 -11.42 16.40
C TRP A 79 -1.62 -12.35 16.83
N LYS A 80 -1.98 -13.45 17.49
CA LYS A 80 -1.00 -14.46 17.95
C LYS A 80 -0.87 -15.66 17.03
N ASN A 81 -1.90 -15.93 16.22
CA ASN A 81 -1.96 -17.10 15.36
C ASN A 81 -2.59 -16.70 14.03
N SER A 82 -2.25 -17.42 12.96
CA SER A 82 -2.89 -17.24 11.66
C SER A 82 -4.40 -17.57 11.70
N ILE A 83 -5.16 -16.96 10.79
CA ILE A 83 -6.55 -17.34 10.50
C ILE A 83 -6.65 -18.76 9.91
N ASP A 84 -5.60 -19.32 9.29
CA ASP A 84 -5.60 -20.74 8.90
C ASP A 84 -5.14 -21.61 10.08
N PRO A 85 -6.05 -22.38 10.71
CA PRO A 85 -5.73 -23.19 11.89
C PRO A 85 -4.77 -24.36 11.59
N LYS A 86 -4.44 -24.61 10.31
CA LYS A 86 -3.51 -25.67 9.90
C LYS A 86 -2.04 -25.23 9.91
N VAL A 87 -1.78 -23.94 10.05
CA VAL A 87 -0.41 -23.43 10.16
C VAL A 87 0.09 -23.78 11.56
N GLU A 88 0.97 -24.76 11.65
CA GLU A 88 1.46 -25.29 12.92
C GLU A 88 2.55 -24.42 13.55
N ASP A 89 3.27 -23.63 12.74
CA ASP A 89 4.21 -22.62 13.23
C ASP A 89 3.44 -21.36 13.65
N SER A 90 3.48 -21.07 14.94
CA SER A 90 2.69 -20.02 15.61
C SER A 90 3.06 -18.57 15.26
N GLU A 91 3.90 -18.34 14.24
CA GLU A 91 4.43 -17.00 13.96
C GLU A 91 3.85 -16.41 12.68
N LEU A 92 2.97 -15.44 12.89
CA LEU A 92 2.68 -14.39 11.93
C LEU A 92 3.99 -13.65 11.63
N LEU A 93 4.63 -13.99 10.51
CA LEU A 93 6.03 -13.67 10.18
C LEU A 93 6.37 -12.21 10.38
N TYR A 94 5.47 -11.34 9.93
CA TYR A 94 5.67 -9.90 9.97
C TYR A 94 5.04 -9.21 11.19
N MET A 95 4.42 -9.96 12.12
CA MET A 95 3.81 -9.35 13.31
C MET A 95 4.83 -8.58 14.16
N PRO A 96 6.09 -9.05 14.32
CA PRO A 96 7.11 -8.25 14.99
C PRO A 96 7.36 -6.87 14.33
N PHE A 97 7.17 -6.74 13.02
CA PHE A 97 7.29 -5.45 12.31
C PHE A 97 6.13 -4.52 12.63
N TRP A 98 4.90 -5.07 12.68
CA TRP A 98 3.72 -4.34 13.13
C TRP A 98 3.89 -3.84 14.56
N GLU A 99 4.21 -4.72 15.50
CA GLU A 99 4.36 -4.39 16.92
C GLU A 99 5.46 -3.34 17.11
N TRP A 100 6.63 -3.56 16.51
CA TRP A 100 7.73 -2.59 16.57
C TRP A 100 7.33 -1.23 15.99
N GLN A 101 6.64 -1.19 14.85
CA GLN A 101 6.20 0.07 14.25
C GLN A 101 5.19 0.79 15.15
N MET A 102 4.25 0.08 15.76
CA MET A 102 3.28 0.66 16.68
C MET A 102 3.96 1.30 17.88
N ASP A 103 4.90 0.60 18.51
CA ASP A 103 5.67 1.11 19.65
C ASP A 103 6.54 2.30 19.23
N PHE A 104 7.25 2.19 18.10
CA PHE A 104 8.06 3.27 17.56
C PHE A 104 7.23 4.54 17.30
N MET A 105 6.04 4.41 16.72
CA MET A 105 5.14 5.54 16.48
C MET A 105 4.71 6.19 17.80
N LYS A 106 4.26 5.41 18.78
CA LYS A 106 3.84 5.90 20.11
C LYS A 106 4.95 6.66 20.83
N GLU A 107 6.17 6.15 20.76
CA GLU A 107 7.32 6.70 21.48
C GLU A 107 7.89 7.95 20.81
N ASN A 108 7.81 8.05 19.49
CA ASN A 108 8.63 9.01 18.74
C ASN A 108 7.85 10.07 17.95
N LEU A 109 6.53 9.90 17.75
CA LEU A 109 5.69 10.84 17.01
C LEU A 109 4.89 11.74 17.93
N GLN A 110 4.79 13.01 17.56
CA GLN A 110 4.05 14.01 18.32
C GLN A 110 2.62 14.13 17.82
N ASP A 111 1.67 14.34 18.75
CA ASP A 111 0.25 14.47 18.43
C ASP A 111 -0.32 13.30 17.60
N LEU A 112 0.20 12.09 17.84
CA LEU A 112 -0.23 10.86 17.15
C LEU A 112 -1.71 10.58 17.37
N ARG A 113 -2.45 10.38 16.29
CA ARG A 113 -3.91 10.18 16.26
C ARG A 113 -4.28 9.10 15.29
N VAL A 114 -5.32 8.34 15.62
CA VAL A 114 -5.96 7.40 14.71
C VAL A 114 -6.84 8.18 13.73
N VAL A 115 -6.70 7.87 12.45
CA VAL A 115 -7.52 8.40 11.36
C VAL A 115 -8.46 7.28 10.89
N SER A 116 -9.69 7.65 10.52
CA SER A 116 -10.66 6.66 10.03
C SER A 116 -10.14 5.95 8.78
N CYS A 117 -10.22 4.62 8.77
CA CYS A 117 -10.00 3.79 7.59
C CYS A 117 -11.27 3.69 6.72
N SER A 118 -12.21 4.64 6.80
CA SER A 118 -13.46 4.61 6.04
C SER A 118 -13.56 5.78 5.08
N ASP A 119 -14.16 5.53 3.92
CA ASP A 119 -14.57 6.56 2.95
C ASP A 119 -16.01 7.07 3.18
N GLY A 120 -16.61 6.71 4.33
CA GLY A 120 -18.00 7.00 4.67
C GLY A 120 -19.03 6.01 4.09
N LYS A 121 -18.63 5.11 3.19
CA LYS A 121 -19.47 4.04 2.63
C LYS A 121 -18.98 2.66 3.07
N THR A 122 -17.68 2.45 2.98
CA THR A 122 -16.99 1.20 3.30
C THR A 122 -16.05 1.45 4.45
N ASP A 123 -16.07 0.57 5.45
CA ASP A 123 -15.04 0.50 6.48
C ASP A 123 -13.93 -0.44 6.00
N PHE A 124 -12.72 0.08 5.81
CA PHE A 124 -11.56 -0.71 5.42
C PHE A 124 -10.76 -1.19 6.63
N GLY A 125 -11.13 -0.85 7.87
CA GLY A 125 -10.38 -1.18 9.09
C GLY A 125 -10.16 -2.69 9.28
N TYR A 126 -11.11 -3.53 8.88
CA TYR A 126 -10.97 -4.98 8.89
C TYR A 126 -11.88 -5.66 7.87
N LYS A 127 -11.38 -6.73 7.26
CA LYS A 127 -12.20 -7.66 6.48
C LYS A 127 -11.65 -9.07 6.55
N ASP A 128 -12.53 -10.06 6.55
CA ASP A 128 -12.15 -11.46 6.40
C ASP A 128 -12.92 -12.16 5.27
N ASN A 129 -12.33 -13.25 4.83
CA ASN A 129 -12.94 -14.28 4.02
C ASN A 129 -12.60 -15.63 4.66
N LYS A 130 -13.50 -16.12 5.50
CA LYS A 130 -13.30 -17.36 6.26
C LYS A 130 -13.20 -18.59 5.36
N ASP A 131 -13.91 -18.60 4.23
CA ASP A 131 -13.86 -19.70 3.27
C ASP A 131 -12.49 -19.81 2.59
N LYS A 132 -11.89 -18.66 2.30
CA LYS A 132 -10.52 -18.57 1.74
C LYS A 132 -9.45 -18.47 2.81
N LYS A 133 -9.84 -18.47 4.09
CA LYS A 133 -8.99 -18.30 5.27
C LYS A 133 -8.04 -17.11 5.09
N ALA A 134 -8.60 -15.97 4.72
CA ALA A 134 -7.87 -14.74 4.55
C ALA A 134 -8.47 -13.66 5.45
N ARG A 135 -7.64 -12.84 6.06
CA ARG A 135 -8.06 -11.63 6.76
C ARG A 135 -7.09 -10.50 6.49
N ILE A 136 -7.61 -9.28 6.57
CA ILE A 136 -6.86 -8.05 6.42
C ILE A 136 -7.30 -7.09 7.52
N VAL A 137 -6.34 -6.42 8.14
CA VAL A 137 -6.56 -5.33 9.07
C VAL A 137 -5.78 -4.11 8.62
N ASN A 138 -6.39 -2.95 8.79
CA ASN A 138 -5.84 -1.67 8.37
C ASN A 138 -5.91 -0.68 9.52
N LEU A 139 -4.81 0.03 9.75
CA LEU A 139 -4.75 1.15 10.67
C LEU A 139 -4.26 2.37 9.93
N CYS A 140 -4.93 3.50 10.14
CA CYS A 140 -4.51 4.79 9.62
C CYS A 140 -4.26 5.73 10.79
N ALA A 141 -3.19 6.52 10.71
CA ALA A 141 -2.82 7.47 11.72
C ALA A 141 -2.28 8.77 11.09
N SER A 142 -2.21 9.82 11.89
CA SER A 142 -1.57 11.10 11.56
C SER A 142 -0.80 11.61 12.78
N SER A 143 0.22 12.42 12.57
CA SER A 143 1.01 13.06 13.62
C SER A 143 1.41 14.50 13.19
N ALA A 144 2.19 15.19 14.01
CA ALA A 144 2.75 16.50 13.65
C ALA A 144 3.78 16.41 12.50
N GLU A 145 4.45 15.26 12.39
CA GLU A 145 5.46 14.93 11.38
C GLU A 145 4.84 14.39 10.07
N TYR A 146 3.78 13.59 10.19
CA TYR A 146 3.18 12.88 9.07
C TYR A 146 1.70 13.22 8.93
N ARG A 147 1.30 13.68 7.74
CA ARG A 147 -0.12 13.90 7.46
C ARG A 147 -0.93 12.60 7.46
N LYS A 148 -0.28 11.48 7.12
CA LYS A 148 -0.89 10.15 7.03
C LYS A 148 0.17 9.07 7.16
N ILE A 149 -0.10 8.08 7.98
CA ILE A 149 0.61 6.81 8.05
C ILE A 149 -0.46 5.73 7.92
N ARG A 150 -0.32 4.83 6.96
CA ARG A 150 -1.21 3.67 6.83
C ARG A 150 -0.41 2.40 7.03
N MET A 151 -1.03 1.44 7.71
CA MET A 151 -0.50 0.12 7.96
C MET A 151 -1.54 -0.91 7.57
N THR A 152 -1.10 -1.97 6.90
CA THR A 152 -1.92 -3.08 6.47
C THR A 152 -1.24 -4.38 6.86
N TYR A 153 -1.95 -5.25 7.58
CA TYR A 153 -1.54 -6.62 7.80
C TYR A 153 -2.52 -7.56 7.11
N TYR A 154 -2.02 -8.42 6.23
CA TYR A 154 -2.80 -9.44 5.55
C TYR A 154 -2.29 -10.82 5.94
N ASP A 155 -3.20 -11.69 6.33
CA ASP A 155 -2.91 -13.05 6.76
C ASP A 155 -3.82 -14.03 6.02
N ALA A 156 -3.21 -14.90 5.22
CA ALA A 156 -3.85 -16.06 4.60
C ALA A 156 -3.08 -17.36 4.87
N GLY A 157 -2.55 -17.49 6.09
CA GLY A 157 -1.70 -18.61 6.48
C GLY A 157 -0.39 -18.65 5.71
N ASP A 158 0.11 -19.86 5.44
CA ASP A 158 1.36 -20.01 4.69
C ASP A 158 1.25 -19.51 3.26
N ASN A 159 0.04 -19.53 2.67
CA ASN A 159 -0.15 -19.13 1.27
C ASN A 159 0.37 -17.72 1.02
N THR A 160 -0.04 -16.77 1.86
CA THR A 160 0.38 -15.38 1.72
C THR A 160 0.28 -14.64 3.06
N GLN A 161 1.36 -13.97 3.46
CA GLN A 161 1.34 -12.95 4.51
C GLN A 161 1.92 -11.66 3.96
N VAL A 162 1.31 -10.52 4.31
CA VAL A 162 1.80 -9.19 3.90
C VAL A 162 1.81 -8.25 5.08
N PHE A 163 2.90 -7.50 5.22
CA PHE A 163 2.95 -6.27 5.99
C PHE A 163 3.30 -5.12 5.07
N ASN A 164 2.37 -4.17 4.94
CA ASN A 164 2.54 -3.00 4.11
C ASN A 164 2.35 -1.74 4.97
N SER A 165 3.19 -0.73 4.76
CA SER A 165 3.17 0.50 5.53
C SER A 165 3.67 1.66 4.67
N VAL A 166 2.93 2.76 4.66
CA VAL A 166 3.30 3.96 3.89
C VAL A 166 3.14 5.19 4.75
N TRP A 167 4.19 6.01 4.80
CA TRP A 167 4.24 7.22 5.61
C TRP A 167 4.39 8.44 4.72
N TYR A 168 3.39 9.32 4.76
CA TYR A 168 3.35 10.56 4.00
C TYR A 168 3.75 11.72 4.92
N PRO A 169 4.94 12.32 4.75
CA PRO A 169 5.32 13.52 5.49
C PRO A 169 4.28 14.63 5.34
N ASP A 170 4.16 15.48 6.36
CA ASP A 170 3.41 16.73 6.23
C ASP A 170 3.90 17.51 5.00
N PRO A 171 3.02 17.97 4.08
CA PRO A 171 3.42 18.63 2.84
C PRO A 171 4.26 19.89 3.03
N LYS A 172 4.30 20.49 4.23
CA LYS A 172 5.25 21.56 4.54
C LYS A 172 6.72 21.11 4.41
N TYR A 173 6.99 19.80 4.32
CA TYR A 173 8.31 19.24 4.03
C TYR A 173 8.31 18.56 2.66
N ASN A 174 9.22 18.98 1.77
CA ASN A 174 9.42 18.30 0.48
C ASN A 174 10.31 17.06 0.67
N LEU A 175 9.78 16.04 1.34
CA LEU A 175 10.50 14.82 1.71
C LEU A 175 9.90 13.59 1.02
N PRO A 176 10.70 12.53 0.79
CA PRO A 176 10.19 11.29 0.22
C PRO A 176 9.05 10.67 1.04
N VAL A 177 8.26 9.82 0.39
CA VAL A 177 7.33 8.93 1.08
C VAL A 177 8.11 7.70 1.55
N LEU A 178 7.95 7.29 2.82
CA LEU A 178 8.51 6.00 3.25
C LEU A 178 7.56 4.89 2.83
N GLY A 179 8.00 4.04 1.91
CA GLY A 179 7.26 2.88 1.44
C GLY A 179 7.84 1.59 1.98
N ILE A 180 6.99 0.75 2.59
CA ILE A 180 7.34 -0.59 3.09
C ILE A 180 6.33 -1.59 2.52
N ASP A 181 6.84 -2.63 1.87
CA ASP A 181 6.03 -3.72 1.34
C ASP A 181 6.76 -5.06 1.51
N LEU A 182 6.30 -5.85 2.49
CA LEU A 182 6.88 -7.14 2.86
C LEU A 182 5.88 -8.25 2.56
N LEU A 183 6.22 -9.16 1.65
CA LEU A 183 5.35 -10.25 1.21
C LEU A 183 6.04 -11.59 1.37
N ALA A 184 5.33 -12.54 1.96
CA ALA A 184 5.71 -13.94 2.03
C ALA A 184 4.71 -14.78 1.24
N PHE A 185 5.19 -15.68 0.40
CA PHE A 185 4.39 -16.59 -0.42
C PHE A 185 4.75 -18.03 -0.13
N ASN A 186 3.77 -18.83 0.28
CA ASN A 186 3.90 -20.25 0.61
C ASN A 186 5.03 -20.54 1.64
N ARG A 187 5.40 -19.57 2.48
CA ARG A 187 6.59 -19.57 3.37
C ARG A 187 7.87 -20.09 2.70
N LYS A 188 8.04 -19.75 1.42
CA LYS A 188 9.15 -20.23 0.57
C LYS A 188 9.75 -19.15 -0.31
N LYS A 189 9.01 -18.07 -0.53
CA LYS A 189 9.43 -16.96 -1.38
C LYS A 189 9.04 -15.68 -0.68
N TYR A 190 10.01 -14.80 -0.53
CA TYR A 190 9.86 -13.53 0.12
C TYR A 190 10.16 -12.42 -0.87
N LEU A 191 9.40 -11.34 -0.79
CA LEU A 191 9.66 -10.08 -1.46
C LEU A 191 9.67 -9.00 -0.38
N ALA A 192 10.74 -8.23 -0.30
CA ALA A 192 10.84 -7.11 0.63
C ALA A 192 11.22 -5.84 -0.13
N ILE A 193 10.44 -4.79 0.10
CA ILE A 193 10.66 -3.45 -0.41
C ILE A 193 10.63 -2.49 0.77
N VAL A 194 11.70 -1.71 0.95
CA VAL A 194 11.76 -0.59 1.91
C VAL A 194 12.51 0.55 1.24
N ASP A 195 11.87 1.71 1.11
CA ASP A 195 12.42 2.82 0.32
C ASP A 195 11.99 4.22 0.79
N PHE A 196 12.83 5.21 0.50
CA PHE A 196 12.46 6.62 0.51
C PHE A 196 12.02 7.00 -0.90
N GLN A 197 10.74 6.81 -1.18
CA GLN A 197 10.17 6.97 -2.51
C GLN A 197 10.18 8.46 -2.93
N PRO A 198 10.90 8.82 -4.02
CA PRO A 198 11.10 10.19 -4.46
C PRO A 198 9.81 10.96 -4.75
N LEU A 199 9.66 12.17 -4.21
CA LEU A 199 8.59 13.10 -4.60
C LEU A 199 9.04 14.18 -5.58
N TYR A 200 10.34 14.30 -5.86
CA TYR A 200 10.86 15.29 -6.80
C TYR A 200 10.43 14.92 -8.23
N GLU A 201 10.35 15.94 -9.10
CA GLU A 201 10.13 15.71 -10.53
C GLU A 201 11.40 15.22 -11.21
N ASP A 202 12.54 15.73 -10.76
CA ASP A 202 13.87 15.30 -11.18
C ASP A 202 14.40 14.25 -10.21
N GLU A 203 14.66 13.05 -10.73
CA GLU A 203 15.22 11.93 -9.98
C GLU A 203 16.66 12.20 -9.52
N GLU A 204 17.46 12.94 -10.30
CA GLU A 204 18.83 13.31 -9.92
C GLU A 204 18.84 14.30 -8.76
N GLU A 205 17.87 15.22 -8.71
CA GLU A 205 17.69 16.14 -7.58
C GLU A 205 17.32 15.37 -6.31
N HIS A 206 16.44 14.37 -6.39
CA HIS A 206 16.17 13.49 -5.26
C HIS A 206 17.42 12.72 -4.84
N ALA A 207 18.09 12.07 -5.79
CA ALA A 207 19.24 11.21 -5.54
C ALA A 207 20.34 11.97 -4.80
N SER A 208 20.74 13.13 -5.33
CA SER A 208 21.74 14.00 -4.71
C SER A 208 21.35 14.50 -3.32
N THR A 209 20.04 14.60 -3.03
CA THR A 209 19.54 15.11 -1.75
C THR A 209 19.44 14.02 -0.67
N PHE A 210 18.99 12.80 -0.99
CA PHE A 210 18.61 11.82 0.05
C PHE A 210 19.35 10.48 0.00
N GLU A 211 19.91 10.06 -1.13
CA GLU A 211 20.47 8.70 -1.25
C GLU A 211 21.68 8.47 -0.33
N HIS A 212 22.43 9.53 -0.02
CA HIS A 212 23.53 9.47 0.93
C HIS A 212 23.11 9.04 2.35
N ILE A 213 21.82 9.19 2.71
CA ILE A 213 21.25 8.76 3.99
C ILE A 213 21.04 7.23 3.99
N LEU A 214 20.53 6.69 2.88
CA LEU A 214 20.13 5.30 2.75
C LEU A 214 21.30 4.37 2.42
N LYS A 215 22.24 4.85 1.61
CA LYS A 215 23.39 4.06 1.13
C LYS A 215 24.17 3.36 2.25
N PRO A 216 24.56 4.02 3.36
CA PRO A 216 25.28 3.35 4.45
C PRO A 216 24.46 2.29 5.19
N ILE A 217 23.13 2.39 5.15
CA ILE A 217 22.23 1.39 5.73
C ILE A 217 22.15 0.19 4.78
N LYS A 218 21.86 0.42 3.49
CA LYS A 218 21.80 -0.62 2.47
C LYS A 218 23.10 -1.40 2.36
N GLU A 219 24.25 -0.73 2.45
CA GLU A 219 25.56 -1.35 2.33
C GLU A 219 25.81 -2.48 3.34
N LYS A 220 25.14 -2.46 4.51
CA LYS A 220 25.27 -3.48 5.57
C LYS A 220 24.61 -4.81 5.24
N TYR A 221 23.67 -4.84 4.29
CA TYR A 221 22.79 -6.00 4.06
C TYR A 221 22.84 -6.45 2.61
N ASP A 222 23.81 -7.30 2.27
CA ASP A 222 23.96 -7.82 0.90
C ASP A 222 22.75 -8.64 0.42
N SER A 223 22.10 -9.36 1.33
CA SER A 223 20.87 -10.13 1.09
C SER A 223 19.69 -9.27 0.62
N LEU A 224 19.73 -7.95 0.85
CA LEU A 224 18.64 -7.02 0.54
C LEU A 224 18.88 -6.17 -0.73
N LYS A 225 19.95 -6.46 -1.48
CA LYS A 225 20.37 -5.73 -2.70
C LYS A 225 19.99 -6.45 -4.00
N GLY A 226 18.80 -7.01 -4.07
CA GLY A 226 18.25 -7.56 -5.30
C GLY A 226 17.97 -6.49 -6.36
N ARG A 227 17.51 -6.92 -7.54
CA ARG A 227 17.12 -6.03 -8.64
C ARG A 227 15.65 -6.17 -8.98
N MET A 228 14.99 -5.03 -9.22
CA MET A 228 13.67 -5.00 -9.82
C MET A 228 13.71 -5.66 -11.20
N SER A 229 12.59 -6.24 -11.60
CA SER A 229 12.42 -6.65 -12.99
C SER A 229 11.71 -5.51 -13.70
N SER A 230 12.29 -5.04 -14.80
CA SER A 230 11.71 -4.06 -15.75
C SER A 230 10.32 -4.41 -16.30
N LYS A 231 9.73 -5.53 -15.89
CA LYS A 231 8.40 -6.00 -16.32
C LYS A 231 7.25 -5.34 -15.54
N PHE A 232 7.46 -4.80 -14.34
CA PHE A 232 6.35 -4.37 -13.46
C PHE A 232 6.38 -2.89 -13.04
N TYR A 233 7.58 -2.31 -12.95
CA TYR A 233 7.76 -0.88 -12.71
C TYR A 233 8.69 -0.35 -13.79
N ASP A 234 8.41 0.86 -14.28
CA ASP A 234 9.45 1.66 -14.91
C ASP A 234 10.44 1.98 -13.78
N GLU A 235 11.69 1.50 -13.89
CA GLU A 235 12.62 1.38 -12.74
C GLU A 235 13.02 2.72 -12.11
N THR A 236 12.49 3.84 -12.61
CA THR A 236 12.98 5.18 -12.31
C THR A 236 11.94 6.04 -11.56
N GLN A 237 10.64 5.87 -11.85
CA GLN A 237 9.63 6.77 -11.31
C GLN A 237 9.16 6.32 -9.91
N PHE A 238 9.38 7.18 -8.90
CA PHE A 238 9.00 6.97 -7.49
C PHE A 238 9.74 5.86 -6.74
N PHE A 239 10.91 5.42 -7.22
CA PHE A 239 11.83 4.54 -6.48
C PHE A 239 13.23 5.15 -6.40
N SER A 240 13.86 5.09 -5.22
CA SER A 240 15.25 5.56 -5.07
C SER A 240 16.25 4.49 -5.53
N GLN A 241 17.48 4.91 -5.88
CA GLN A 241 18.55 3.96 -6.22
C GLN A 241 18.98 3.13 -4.99
N GLU A 242 18.72 3.67 -3.80
CA GLU A 242 19.08 3.07 -2.52
C GLU A 242 17.92 2.30 -1.87
N MET A 243 16.85 2.00 -2.62
CA MET A 243 15.79 1.08 -2.20
C MET A 243 16.37 -0.27 -1.75
N LEU A 244 15.88 -0.79 -0.63
CA LEU A 244 16.00 -2.21 -0.32
C LEU A 244 14.99 -2.96 -1.18
N PHE A 245 15.47 -3.81 -2.08
CA PHE A 245 14.62 -4.61 -2.94
C PHE A 245 15.16 -6.03 -2.94
N ALA A 246 14.48 -6.93 -2.25
CA ALA A 246 14.99 -8.27 -2.02
C ALA A 246 13.99 -9.34 -2.45
N ARG A 247 14.47 -10.35 -3.16
CA ARG A 247 13.76 -11.61 -3.32
C ARG A 247 14.65 -12.72 -2.77
N PHE A 248 14.12 -13.48 -1.82
CA PHE A 248 14.86 -14.54 -1.15
C PHE A 248 13.93 -15.69 -0.78
N ASP A 249 14.51 -16.84 -0.49
CA ASP A 249 13.84 -18.08 -0.10
C ASP A 249 14.23 -18.56 1.31
N ASP A 250 15.31 -18.00 1.87
CA ASP A 250 15.71 -18.18 3.26
C ASP A 250 14.94 -17.26 4.20
N GLU A 251 14.07 -17.84 5.02
CA GLU A 251 13.23 -17.11 5.98
C GLU A 251 14.05 -16.40 7.07
N ASP A 252 15.23 -16.91 7.42
CA ASP A 252 16.07 -16.33 8.48
C ASP A 252 16.50 -14.89 8.14
N ILE A 253 16.54 -14.53 6.85
CA ILE A 253 16.81 -13.16 6.38
C ILE A 253 15.78 -12.16 6.95
N VAL A 254 14.53 -12.59 7.20
CA VAL A 254 13.48 -11.71 7.74
C VAL A 254 13.90 -11.11 9.08
N ASN A 255 14.41 -11.94 9.99
CA ASN A 255 14.78 -11.51 11.33
C ASN A 255 16.22 -10.99 11.40
N ASN A 256 17.15 -11.62 10.68
CA ASN A 256 18.58 -11.31 10.77
C ASN A 256 18.96 -10.01 10.04
N ASP A 257 18.35 -9.77 8.88
CA ASP A 257 18.76 -8.67 7.98
C ASP A 257 17.63 -7.67 7.76
N LEU A 258 16.44 -8.16 7.37
CA LEU A 258 15.33 -7.30 6.98
C LEU A 258 14.78 -6.50 8.16
N ALA A 259 14.54 -7.11 9.33
CA ALA A 259 14.06 -6.42 10.52
C ALA A 259 14.97 -5.25 10.94
N PRO A 260 16.29 -5.44 11.18
CA PRO A 260 17.14 -4.31 11.55
C PRO A 260 17.31 -3.27 10.43
N ALA A 261 17.29 -3.68 9.15
CA ALA A 261 17.33 -2.75 8.03
C ALA A 261 16.05 -1.89 7.96
N PHE A 262 14.87 -2.50 8.08
CA PHE A 262 13.58 -1.83 8.17
C PHE A 262 13.56 -0.79 9.30
N GLN A 263 13.99 -1.19 10.51
CA GLN A 263 14.04 -0.28 11.66
C GLN A 263 14.99 0.89 11.40
N ALA A 264 16.13 0.65 10.75
CA ALA A 264 17.09 1.69 10.40
C ALA A 264 16.52 2.69 9.37
N TYR A 265 15.79 2.21 8.36
CA TYR A 265 15.12 3.07 7.37
C TYR A 265 14.02 3.93 8.03
N VAL A 266 13.16 3.33 8.87
CA VAL A 266 12.10 4.05 9.59
C VAL A 266 12.69 5.14 10.50
N LYS A 267 13.75 4.81 11.26
CA LYS A 267 14.46 5.78 12.12
C LYS A 267 15.07 6.91 11.30
N ALA A 268 15.82 6.59 10.24
CA ALA A 268 16.43 7.58 9.37
C ALA A 268 15.38 8.51 8.73
N HIS A 269 14.21 7.98 8.39
CA HIS A 269 13.13 8.78 7.80
C HIS A 269 12.57 9.78 8.82
N LEU A 270 12.30 9.34 10.05
CA LEU A 270 11.84 10.25 11.09
C LEU A 270 12.90 11.31 11.46
N GLU A 271 14.17 10.92 11.53
CA GLU A 271 15.27 11.87 11.75
C GLU A 271 15.34 12.91 10.62
N LEU A 272 15.18 12.48 9.37
CA LEU A 272 15.10 13.39 8.22
C LEU A 272 13.95 14.38 8.35
N VAL A 273 12.75 13.91 8.71
CA VAL A 273 11.59 14.79 8.94
C VAL A 273 11.85 15.79 10.07
N LYS A 274 12.43 15.34 11.20
CA LYS A 274 12.71 16.21 12.36
C LYS A 274 13.79 17.25 12.11
N ASN A 275 14.74 16.97 11.22
CA ASN A 275 15.87 17.86 10.91
C ASN A 275 15.63 18.75 9.68
N THR A 276 14.48 18.61 9.01
CA THR A 276 14.14 19.43 7.84
C THR A 276 13.35 20.65 8.26
N GLU A 277 13.79 21.83 7.86
CA GLU A 277 13.04 23.06 8.07
C GLU A 277 11.74 23.07 7.24
N PRO A 278 10.60 23.46 7.82
CA PRO A 278 9.34 23.51 7.09
C PRO A 278 9.37 24.64 6.05
N ALA A 279 8.84 24.35 4.86
CA ALA A 279 8.59 25.30 3.79
C ALA A 279 7.09 25.32 3.42
N PRO A 280 6.21 25.93 4.24
CA PRO A 280 4.75 25.92 4.01
C PRO A 280 4.32 26.50 2.65
N LYS A 281 5.13 27.41 2.07
CA LYS A 281 4.91 27.97 0.73
C LYS A 281 4.91 26.91 -0.38
N ASP A 282 5.65 25.81 -0.18
CA ASP A 282 5.81 24.73 -1.15
C ASP A 282 4.79 23.60 -0.92
N ALA A 283 3.98 23.67 0.15
CA ALA A 283 3.09 22.59 0.57
C ALA A 283 2.09 22.16 -0.51
N SER A 284 1.56 23.10 -1.29
CA SER A 284 0.65 22.78 -2.40
C SER A 284 1.37 22.01 -3.52
N LYS A 285 2.64 22.33 -3.81
CA LYS A 285 3.45 21.60 -4.80
C LYS A 285 3.75 20.19 -4.30
N VAL A 286 4.19 20.05 -3.05
CA VAL A 286 4.50 18.75 -2.43
C VAL A 286 3.27 17.85 -2.38
N LEU A 287 2.12 18.39 -1.98
CA LEU A 287 0.86 17.64 -1.97
C LEU A 287 0.48 17.17 -3.39
N GLY A 288 0.68 18.00 -4.41
CA GLY A 288 0.52 17.62 -5.81
C GLY A 288 1.41 16.44 -6.22
N ARG A 289 2.65 16.38 -5.72
CA ARG A 289 3.56 15.25 -5.96
C ARG A 289 3.15 13.99 -5.21
N GLN A 290 2.66 14.10 -3.97
CA GLN A 290 2.08 12.96 -3.26
C GLN A 290 0.83 12.42 -3.97
N LYS A 291 0.00 13.29 -4.56
CA LYS A 291 -1.13 12.87 -5.41
C LYS A 291 -0.67 12.10 -6.65
N ALA A 292 0.39 12.59 -7.31
CA ALA A 292 0.98 11.91 -8.46
C ALA A 292 1.54 10.53 -8.08
N TYR A 293 2.20 10.43 -6.91
CA TYR A 293 2.65 9.16 -6.34
C TYR A 293 1.48 8.18 -6.11
N ASP A 294 0.38 8.64 -5.48
CA ASP A 294 -0.80 7.82 -5.23
C ASP A 294 -1.40 7.29 -6.54
N THR A 295 -1.51 8.15 -7.55
CA THR A 295 -2.05 7.78 -8.87
C THR A 295 -1.16 6.74 -9.55
N TYR A 296 0.16 6.98 -9.61
CA TYR A 296 1.11 6.03 -10.19
C TYR A 296 1.06 4.67 -9.50
N SER A 297 1.00 4.67 -8.17
CA SER A 297 1.02 3.46 -7.35
C SER A 297 -0.28 2.67 -7.48
N ALA A 298 -1.43 3.34 -7.50
CA ALA A 298 -2.74 2.70 -7.70
C ALA A 298 -2.85 2.00 -9.07
N GLU A 299 -2.34 2.63 -10.13
CA GLU A 299 -2.35 2.03 -11.48
C GLU A 299 -1.50 0.76 -11.60
N ARG A 300 -0.46 0.64 -10.77
CA ARG A 300 0.57 -0.41 -10.87
C ARG A 300 0.55 -1.39 -9.70
N ASP A 301 -0.36 -1.23 -8.74
CA ASP A 301 -0.42 -2.08 -7.55
C ASP A 301 -0.67 -3.55 -7.94
N PRO A 302 0.34 -4.45 -7.80
CA PRO A 302 0.20 -5.85 -8.15
C PRO A 302 -0.77 -6.60 -7.21
N ALA A 303 -1.10 -6.03 -6.05
CA ALA A 303 -1.97 -6.65 -5.06
C ALA A 303 -3.48 -6.53 -5.40
N THR A 304 -3.87 -5.67 -6.36
CA THR A 304 -5.27 -5.49 -6.77
C THR A 304 -5.95 -6.83 -7.12
N GLY A 305 -5.23 -7.69 -7.86
CA GLY A 305 -5.74 -9.02 -8.23
C GLY A 305 -5.89 -9.97 -7.03
N LEU A 306 -4.99 -9.89 -6.05
CA LEU A 306 -5.07 -10.64 -4.80
C LEU A 306 -6.31 -10.20 -4.00
N PHE A 307 -6.50 -8.90 -3.81
CA PHE A 307 -7.66 -8.37 -3.09
C PHE A 307 -8.97 -8.72 -3.79
N ALA A 308 -9.03 -8.61 -5.12
CA ALA A 308 -10.22 -8.96 -5.89
C ALA A 308 -10.57 -10.45 -5.74
N ALA A 309 -9.55 -11.32 -5.80
CA ALA A 309 -9.74 -12.75 -5.58
C ALA A 309 -10.24 -13.04 -4.16
N MET A 310 -9.76 -12.34 -3.14
CA MET A 310 -10.08 -12.65 -1.74
C MET A 310 -11.36 -11.97 -1.24
N PHE A 311 -11.64 -10.76 -1.68
CA PHE A 311 -12.64 -9.88 -1.07
C PHE A 311 -13.66 -9.30 -2.06
N GLY A 312 -13.54 -9.63 -3.35
CA GLY A 312 -14.41 -9.15 -4.43
C GLY A 312 -13.87 -7.91 -5.13
N GLY A 313 -14.15 -7.78 -6.44
CA GLY A 313 -13.58 -6.75 -7.30
C GLY A 313 -13.98 -5.32 -6.91
N GLU A 314 -15.24 -5.10 -6.52
CA GLU A 314 -15.73 -3.78 -6.09
C GLU A 314 -14.98 -3.31 -4.83
N TRP A 315 -14.94 -4.16 -3.80
CA TRP A 315 -14.20 -3.83 -2.58
C TRP A 315 -12.72 -3.62 -2.84
N ALA A 316 -12.09 -4.41 -3.71
CA ALA A 316 -10.69 -4.25 -4.05
C ALA A 316 -10.41 -2.90 -4.74
N GLY A 317 -11.27 -2.50 -5.69
CA GLY A 317 -11.15 -1.20 -6.36
C GLY A 317 -11.31 -0.04 -5.38
N ASP A 318 -12.30 -0.11 -4.48
CA ASP A 318 -12.48 0.90 -3.45
C ASP A 318 -11.34 0.90 -2.42
N PHE A 319 -10.81 -0.27 -2.04
CA PHE A 319 -9.69 -0.37 -1.12
C PHE A 319 -8.42 0.28 -1.69
N VAL A 320 -8.10 0.04 -2.97
CA VAL A 320 -6.95 0.64 -3.65
C VAL A 320 -7.11 2.17 -3.74
N HIS A 321 -8.25 2.63 -4.25
CA HIS A 321 -8.43 4.06 -4.58
C HIS A 321 -8.92 4.94 -3.43
N ASN A 322 -9.53 4.38 -2.38
CA ASN A 322 -10.07 5.16 -1.26
C ASN A 322 -9.30 4.96 0.05
N PHE A 323 -8.45 3.93 0.14
CA PHE A 323 -7.64 3.68 1.34
C PHE A 323 -6.14 3.65 1.06
N LEU A 324 -5.65 2.73 0.20
CA LEU A 324 -4.21 2.59 -0.05
C LEU A 324 -3.62 3.84 -0.72
N PHE A 325 -4.31 4.37 -1.71
CA PHE A 325 -3.89 5.54 -2.47
C PHE A 325 -5.07 6.49 -2.61
N SER A 326 -5.50 7.06 -1.49
CA SER A 326 -6.74 7.84 -1.37
C SER A 326 -6.77 9.12 -2.22
N MET A 327 -5.62 9.63 -2.66
CA MET A 327 -5.56 10.77 -3.58
C MET A 327 -5.45 10.36 -5.06
N SER A 328 -5.46 9.06 -5.35
CA SER A 328 -5.30 8.55 -6.71
C SER A 328 -6.49 8.91 -7.61
N GLU A 329 -6.21 9.10 -8.90
CA GLU A 329 -7.27 9.26 -9.89
C GLU A 329 -7.88 7.91 -10.27
N ARG A 330 -9.21 7.81 -10.21
CA ARG A 330 -9.90 6.61 -10.70
C ARG A 330 -9.92 6.61 -12.24
N PRO A 331 -9.68 5.45 -12.87
CA PRO A 331 -9.94 5.30 -14.29
C PRO A 331 -11.42 5.59 -14.60
N LYS A 332 -11.68 6.32 -15.68
CA LYS A 332 -13.06 6.62 -16.11
C LYS A 332 -13.77 5.31 -16.48
N GLU A 333 -15.03 5.14 -16.08
CA GLU A 333 -15.85 3.97 -16.44
C GLU A 333 -15.74 3.66 -17.94
N GLY A 334 -15.27 2.45 -18.26
CA GLY A 334 -15.03 1.99 -19.64
C GLY A 334 -13.56 1.93 -20.08
N SER A 335 -12.61 2.38 -19.27
CA SER A 335 -11.19 2.10 -19.50
C SER A 335 -10.87 0.64 -19.15
N VAL A 336 -10.25 -0.08 -20.08
CA VAL A 336 -9.79 -1.47 -19.83
C VAL A 336 -8.66 -1.42 -18.81
N PRO A 337 -8.76 -2.12 -17.66
CA PRO A 337 -7.64 -2.23 -16.74
C PRO A 337 -6.49 -2.94 -17.45
N GLN A 338 -5.30 -2.33 -17.50
CA GLN A 338 -4.06 -3.06 -17.79
C GLN A 338 -3.69 -3.91 -16.56
N GLY A 339 -4.52 -4.90 -16.24
CA GLY A 339 -4.20 -5.90 -15.24
C GLY A 339 -3.11 -6.82 -15.78
N MET A 340 -1.97 -6.88 -15.09
CA MET A 340 -0.92 -7.86 -15.36
C MET A 340 -1.42 -9.29 -15.06
N PRO A 341 -0.98 -10.30 -15.83
CA PRO A 341 -1.31 -11.69 -15.54
C PRO A 341 -0.71 -12.13 -14.19
N PHE A 342 -1.56 -12.77 -13.38
CA PHE A 342 -1.29 -13.32 -12.05
C PHE A 342 -0.09 -14.29 -12.03
N MET A 343 0.78 -14.20 -11.02
CA MET A 343 1.78 -15.22 -10.71
C MET A 343 1.18 -16.26 -9.76
N GLY A 344 1.07 -17.52 -10.22
CA GLY A 344 0.97 -18.70 -9.34
C GLY A 344 -0.42 -19.35 -9.23
N GLY A 345 -0.77 -20.15 -10.24
CA GLY A 345 -1.67 -21.30 -10.08
C GLY A 345 -0.92 -22.59 -10.45
N PRO A 346 -1.20 -23.75 -9.83
CA PRO A 346 -0.57 -25.00 -10.24
C PRO A 346 -0.92 -25.30 -11.70
N PRO A 347 0.01 -25.88 -12.50
CA PRO A 347 -0.27 -26.17 -13.90
C PRO A 347 -1.46 -27.12 -14.00
N GLY A 348 -2.52 -26.65 -14.67
CA GLY A 348 -3.67 -27.47 -15.01
C GLY A 348 -3.20 -28.70 -15.80
N ARG A 349 -3.66 -29.88 -15.38
CA ARG A 349 -3.41 -31.14 -16.09
C ARG A 349 -3.93 -31.02 -17.52
N GLY A 350 -3.02 -30.84 -18.48
CA GLY A 350 -3.32 -30.95 -19.90
C GLY A 350 -3.64 -32.40 -20.26
N GLY A 351 -4.89 -32.68 -20.60
CA GLY A 351 -5.27 -33.90 -21.32
C GLY A 351 -4.71 -33.88 -22.76
N PRO A 352 -4.54 -35.05 -23.40
CA PRO A 352 -3.88 -35.12 -24.70
C PRO A 352 -4.76 -34.53 -25.82
N PRO A 353 -4.18 -33.77 -26.76
CA PRO A 353 -4.92 -33.23 -27.90
C PRO A 353 -5.23 -34.31 -28.94
N GLY A 354 -6.48 -34.30 -29.40
CA GLY A 354 -7.02 -35.21 -30.39
C GLY A 354 -6.45 -35.03 -31.79
N ALA A 355 -6.45 -36.13 -32.53
CA ALA A 355 -6.00 -36.25 -33.91
C ALA A 355 -6.87 -35.42 -34.88
N GLY A 356 -6.22 -34.59 -35.70
CA GLY A 356 -6.81 -33.93 -36.87
C GLY A 356 -5.87 -34.08 -38.07
N GLY A 357 -6.40 -34.64 -39.16
CA GLY A 357 -5.69 -35.03 -40.39
C GLY A 357 -5.24 -33.86 -41.30
N PRO A 358 -4.70 -34.18 -42.50
CA PRO A 358 -3.60 -33.43 -43.11
C PRO A 358 -4.03 -32.52 -44.27
N PRO A 359 -3.10 -31.69 -44.79
CA PRO A 359 -3.11 -31.33 -46.21
C PRO A 359 -1.82 -31.78 -46.92
N GLY A 360 -2.01 -32.27 -48.15
CA GLY A 360 -0.94 -32.78 -49.00
C GLY A 360 -0.43 -31.81 -50.07
N ALA A 361 0.64 -32.30 -50.70
CA ALA A 361 1.10 -32.08 -52.08
C ALA A 361 1.77 -30.73 -52.47
N GLY A 362 3.09 -30.80 -52.63
CA GLY A 362 3.91 -29.90 -53.45
C GLY A 362 5.35 -30.42 -53.53
N GLY A 363 5.72 -31.07 -54.63
CA GLY A 363 7.02 -31.74 -54.86
C GLY A 363 8.20 -30.80 -55.24
N PRO A 364 9.41 -31.36 -55.50
CA PRO A 364 10.70 -30.78 -55.12
C PRO A 364 11.54 -30.32 -56.36
N PRO A 365 12.85 -29.93 -56.26
CA PRO A 365 13.96 -30.88 -56.02
C PRO A 365 15.24 -30.37 -55.29
N ALA A 366 16.02 -31.36 -54.77
CA ALA A 366 17.50 -31.52 -54.73
C ALA A 366 18.39 -30.47 -54.01
N GLN A 367 19.52 -30.79 -53.35
CA GLN A 367 20.30 -31.98 -52.97
C GLN A 367 21.44 -31.47 -52.05
N GLY A 368 21.90 -32.25 -51.07
CA GLY A 368 23.18 -32.00 -50.37
C GLY A 368 23.18 -32.45 -48.91
N ALA A 369 23.82 -33.58 -48.63
CA ALA A 369 23.96 -34.22 -47.30
C ALA A 369 25.41 -34.06 -46.75
N PRO A 370 25.80 -34.60 -45.57
CA PRO A 370 26.28 -33.79 -44.43
C PRO A 370 27.69 -34.16 -43.89
N GLN A 371 28.29 -33.33 -43.03
CA GLN A 371 29.43 -33.70 -42.17
C GLN A 371 29.29 -32.99 -40.80
N GLN A 372 28.90 -33.69 -39.73
CA GLN A 372 29.76 -34.36 -38.71
C GLN A 372 30.90 -33.48 -38.15
N GLN A 373 30.69 -32.95 -36.94
CA GLN A 373 31.76 -32.43 -36.07
C GLN A 373 32.16 -33.50 -35.03
N GLN A 374 33.44 -33.85 -35.05
CA GLN A 374 34.11 -34.73 -34.10
C GLN A 374 34.63 -33.96 -32.86
N LYS A 375 34.71 -34.71 -31.76
CA LYS A 375 35.17 -34.33 -30.41
C LYS A 375 36.71 -34.27 -30.29
N GLN A 376 37.16 -33.36 -29.40
CA GLN A 376 38.30 -33.46 -28.44
C GLN A 376 39.74 -33.54 -29.00
N PRO A 377 40.83 -33.34 -28.21
CA PRO A 377 40.94 -33.30 -26.73
C PRO A 377 41.83 -32.19 -26.09
N GLU A 378 41.84 -32.24 -24.75
CA GLU A 378 42.67 -31.53 -23.76
C GLU A 378 44.19 -31.65 -23.96
N ALA A 379 44.95 -30.68 -23.43
CA ALA A 379 46.36 -30.85 -23.08
C ALA A 379 46.72 -30.12 -21.76
N LYS A 380 47.43 -30.84 -20.90
CA LYS A 380 47.91 -30.47 -19.56
C LYS A 380 49.19 -29.58 -19.59
N ALA A 381 49.39 -28.93 -18.44
CA ALA A 381 50.49 -28.10 -17.92
C ALA A 381 51.95 -28.41 -18.34
N PRO A 382 52.87 -27.50 -18.00
CA PRO A 382 53.90 -27.89 -17.04
C PRO A 382 54.21 -26.87 -15.91
N VAL A 383 54.88 -27.42 -14.90
CA VAL A 383 55.38 -26.85 -13.64
C VAL A 383 56.84 -26.39 -13.80
N GLU A 384 57.33 -25.62 -12.81
CA GLU A 384 58.71 -25.22 -12.45
C GLU A 384 59.14 -23.80 -12.85
N ALA A 385 59.92 -23.02 -12.09
CA ALA A 385 60.34 -23.04 -10.68
C ALA A 385 61.12 -21.73 -10.37
N ARG A 386 60.97 -21.25 -9.12
CA ARG A 386 62.00 -20.70 -8.20
C ARG A 386 62.70 -19.33 -8.40
N ARG A 387 62.85 -18.68 -7.21
CA ARG A 387 63.80 -17.64 -6.72
C ARG A 387 63.41 -16.20 -7.07
N ARG A 388 63.34 -15.24 -6.14
CA ARG A 388 63.94 -15.07 -4.80
C ARG A 388 62.91 -14.58 -3.78
#